data_AF-L9MWN1-F1
#
_entry.id   AF-L9MWN1-F1
#
_cell.length_a   1.000
_cell.length_b   1.000
_cell.length_c   1.000
_cell.angle_alpha   90.00
_cell.angle_beta   90.00
_cell.angle_gamma   90.00
#
_symmetry.space_group_name_H-M   'P 1'
#
loop_
_entity.id
_entity.type
_entity.pdbx_description
1 polymer ?
#
loop_
_entity_poly.entity_id
_entity_poly.type
_entity_poly.pdbx_seq_one_letter_code
_entity_poly.pdbx_strand_id
1 'polypeptide(L)'
;MLTIIAEVIISFFISNYESEKYPYLISFFKGIVLGVSGFILGMLIDFFNKDLMDLQGVLLFFLISIGIGLLCSLFFMGCKWLDLNSKN
;
A
#
# COMPACT_ATOMS: atom_id res chain seq x y z
N MET A 1 13.00 -5.05 25.11
CA MET A 1 13.19 -4.91 23.65
C MET A 1 12.93 -6.21 22.90
N LEU A 2 13.51 -7.36 23.30
CA LEU A 2 13.28 -8.66 22.65
C LEU A 2 11.80 -9.09 22.64
N THR A 3 11.06 -8.84 23.72
CA THR A 3 9.61 -9.11 23.83
C THR A 3 8.78 -8.28 22.86
N ILE A 4 9.11 -6.99 22.70
CA ILE A 4 8.43 -6.08 21.75
C ILE A 4 8.64 -6.56 20.30
N ILE A 5 9.84 -7.03 19.98
CA ILE A 5 10.16 -7.58 18.65
C ILE A 5 9.34 -8.85 18.38
N ALA A 6 9.23 -9.74 19.38
CA ALA A 6 8.43 -10.95 19.27
C ALA A 6 6.93 -10.66 19.08
N GLU A 7 6.38 -9.67 19.80
CA GLU A 7 5.00 -9.22 19.61
C GLU A 7 4.76 -8.69 18.19
N VAL A 8 5.65 -7.84 17.68
CA VAL A 8 5.51 -7.30 16.31
C VAL A 8 5.50 -8.43 15.27
N ILE A 9 6.38 -9.41 15.41
CA ILE A 9 6.43 -10.56 14.49
C ILE A 9 5.15 -11.40 14.59
N ILE A 10 4.70 -11.73 15.79
CA ILE A 10 3.48 -12.52 16.02
C ILE A 10 2.24 -11.76 15.51
N SER A 11 2.16 -10.45 15.75
CA SER A 11 1.09 -9.59 15.20
C SER A 11 1.09 -9.56 13.68
N PHE A 12 2.27 -9.54 13.04
CA PHE A 12 2.39 -9.68 11.59
C PHE A 12 1.91 -11.04 11.08
N PHE A 13 2.21 -12.12 11.80
CA PHE A 13 1.74 -13.47 11.45
C PHE A 13 0.23 -13.62 11.62
N ILE A 14 -0.34 -13.15 12.73
CA ILE A 14 -1.79 -13.20 13.00
C ILE A 14 -2.55 -12.34 11.98
N SER A 15 -2.06 -11.13 11.71
CA SER A 15 -2.64 -10.24 10.70
C SER A 15 -2.59 -10.86 9.30
N ASN A 16 -1.49 -11.55 8.95
CA ASN A 16 -1.39 -12.28 7.68
C ASN A 16 -2.25 -13.56 7.62
N TYR A 17 -2.48 -14.24 8.75
CA TYR A 17 -3.30 -15.44 8.83
C TYR A 17 -4.79 -15.15 8.65
N GLU A 18 -5.34 -14.12 9.31
CA GLU A 18 -6.70 -13.64 9.01
C GLU A 18 -6.84 -13.10 7.59
N SER A 19 -5.72 -12.66 7.02
CA SER A 19 -5.63 -12.18 5.66
C SER A 19 -5.96 -13.24 4.60
N GLU A 20 -5.62 -14.51 4.85
CA GLU A 20 -6.00 -15.61 3.95
C GLU A 20 -7.54 -15.75 3.83
N LYS A 21 -8.29 -15.28 4.82
CA LYS A 21 -9.75 -15.26 4.84
C LYS A 21 -10.36 -14.18 3.94
N TYR A 22 -9.61 -13.11 3.65
CA TYR A 22 -10.08 -11.98 2.83
C TYR A 22 -9.01 -11.51 1.82
N PRO A 23 -8.57 -12.38 0.89
CA PRO A 23 -7.41 -12.15 0.02
C PRO A 23 -7.52 -10.86 -0.82
N TYR A 24 -8.73 -10.47 -1.22
CA TYR A 24 -8.98 -9.23 -1.95
C TYR A 24 -8.80 -7.98 -1.10
N LEU A 25 -9.16 -8.04 0.18
CA LEU A 25 -9.06 -6.91 1.11
C LEU A 25 -7.59 -6.58 1.41
N ILE A 26 -6.70 -7.56 1.48
CA ILE A 26 -5.25 -7.30 1.58
C ILE A 26 -4.70 -6.69 0.30
N SER A 27 -5.09 -7.20 -0.87
CA SER A 27 -4.66 -6.62 -2.14
C SER A 27 -5.10 -5.15 -2.25
N PHE A 28 -6.28 -4.83 -1.72
CA PHE A 28 -6.75 -3.45 -1.56
C PHE A 28 -5.82 -2.62 -0.67
N PHE A 29 -5.58 -3.06 0.57
CA PHE A 29 -4.71 -2.36 1.50
C PHE A 29 -3.29 -2.20 0.97
N LYS A 30 -2.72 -3.22 0.32
CA LYS A 30 -1.40 -3.15 -0.32
C LYS A 30 -1.33 -2.03 -1.37
N GLY A 31 -2.35 -1.91 -2.22
CA GLY A 31 -2.41 -0.84 -3.20
C GLY A 31 -2.54 0.55 -2.58
N ILE A 32 -3.36 0.71 -1.54
CA ILE A 32 -3.47 1.99 -0.81
C ILE A 32 -2.15 2.35 -0.12
N VAL A 33 -1.51 1.41 0.57
CA VAL A 33 -0.21 1.65 1.22
C VAL A 33 0.84 2.07 0.19
N LEU A 34 0.85 1.43 -0.99
CA LEU A 34 1.71 1.84 -2.11
C LEU A 34 1.42 3.28 -2.57
N GLY A 35 0.16 3.63 -2.80
CA GLY A 35 -0.22 4.99 -3.21
C GLY A 35 0.18 6.06 -2.19
N VAL A 36 -0.08 5.81 -0.90
CA VAL A 36 0.32 6.72 0.18
C VAL A 36 1.84 6.81 0.30
N SER A 37 2.56 5.70 0.18
CA SER A 37 4.02 5.70 0.22
C SER A 37 4.64 6.48 -0.94
N GLY A 38 4.08 6.36 -2.15
CA GLY A 38 4.50 7.12 -3.33
C GLY A 38 4.27 8.62 -3.16
N PHE A 39 3.13 9.01 -2.58
CA PHE A 39 2.86 10.40 -2.24
C PHE A 39 3.88 10.97 -1.24
N ILE A 40 4.13 10.26 -0.13
CA ILE A 40 5.10 10.69 0.89
C ILE A 40 6.50 10.82 0.30
N LEU A 41 6.94 9.86 -0.52
CA LEU A 41 8.24 9.91 -1.18
C LEU A 41 8.35 11.10 -2.15
N GLY A 42 7.30 11.35 -2.94
CA GLY A 42 7.27 12.52 -3.83
C GLY A 42 7.40 13.83 -3.05
N MET A 43 6.66 13.99 -1.96
CA MET A 43 6.76 15.17 -1.08
C MET A 43 8.13 15.32 -0.43
N LEU A 44 8.79 14.22 -0.05
CA LEU A 44 10.15 14.26 0.51
C LEU A 44 11.16 14.72 -0.54
N ILE A 45 11.08 14.21 -1.77
CA ILE A 45 11.95 14.62 -2.87
C ILE A 45 11.79 16.12 -3.14
N ASP A 46 10.56 16.58 -3.19
CA ASP A 46 10.20 17.99 -3.39
C ASP A 46 10.79 18.89 -2.29
N PHE A 47 10.68 18.46 -1.03
CA PHE A 47 11.28 19.12 0.12
C PHE A 47 12.81 19.21 0.03
N PHE A 48 13.48 18.13 -0.36
CA PHE A 48 14.95 18.13 -0.53
C PHE A 48 15.41 19.01 -1.68
N ASN A 49 14.62 19.11 -2.75
CA ASN A 49 14.90 19.96 -3.90
C ASN A 49 14.61 21.45 -3.64
N LYS A 50 14.05 21.80 -2.47
CA LYS A 50 13.58 23.15 -2.09
C LYS A 50 12.54 23.74 -3.04
N ASP A 51 11.90 22.90 -3.84
CA ASP A 51 10.95 23.31 -4.85
C ASP A 51 9.54 22.98 -4.36
N LEU A 52 9.12 23.60 -3.26
CA LEU A 52 7.86 23.26 -2.59
C LEU A 52 6.68 23.45 -3.56
N MET A 53 6.04 22.34 -3.93
CA MET A 53 4.82 22.33 -4.72
C MET A 53 3.76 23.21 -4.07
N ASP A 54 3.10 24.03 -4.89
CA ASP A 54 1.96 24.82 -4.45
C ASP A 54 0.80 23.91 -4.00
N LEU A 55 -0.09 24.44 -3.17
CA LEU A 55 -1.16 23.70 -2.50
C LEU A 55 -2.07 22.95 -3.50
N GLN A 56 -2.31 23.56 -4.67
CA GLN A 56 -3.05 22.92 -5.76
C GLN A 56 -2.29 21.74 -6.38
N GLY A 57 -0.96 21.86 -6.51
CA GLY A 57 -0.08 20.81 -7.01
C GLY A 57 -0.04 19.61 -6.06
N VAL A 58 0.02 19.86 -4.75
CA VAL A 58 -0.02 18.80 -3.72
C VAL A 58 -1.33 18.02 -3.78
N LEU A 59 -2.47 18.71 -3.91
CA LEU A 59 -3.79 18.06 -4.04
C LEU A 59 -3.90 17.19 -5.30
N LEU A 60 -3.42 17.70 -6.44
CA LEU A 60 -3.38 16.93 -7.69
C LEU A 60 -2.46 15.71 -7.56
N PHE A 61 -1.26 15.89 -6.99
CA PHE A 61 -0.30 14.81 -6.80
C PHE A 61 -0.82 13.74 -5.84
N PHE A 62 -1.56 14.13 -4.81
CA PHE A 62 -2.25 13.22 -3.91
C PHE A 62 -3.32 12.39 -4.62
N LEU A 63 -4.18 13.03 -5.43
CA LEU A 63 -5.21 12.32 -6.20
C LEU A 63 -4.60 11.34 -7.20
N ILE A 64 -3.54 11.74 -7.90
CA ILE A 64 -2.81 10.87 -8.84
C ILE A 64 -2.19 9.69 -8.09
N SER A 65 -1.52 9.94 -6.96
CA SER A 65 -0.88 8.89 -6.16
C SER A 65 -1.89 7.87 -5.62
N ILE A 66 -3.06 8.33 -5.15
CA ILE A 66 -4.16 7.43 -4.76
C ILE A 66 -4.72 6.69 -5.96
N GLY A 67 -4.91 7.36 -7.10
CA GLY A 67 -5.38 6.73 -8.33
C GLY A 67 -4.48 5.58 -8.78
N ILE A 68 -3.16 5.78 -8.75
CA ILE A 68 -2.17 4.74 -9.02
C ILE A 68 -2.26 3.61 -7.98
N GLY A 69 -2.37 3.96 -6.69
CA GLY A 69 -2.55 2.97 -5.62
C GLY A 69 -3.79 2.08 -5.82
N LEU A 70 -4.91 2.67 -6.26
CA LEU A 70 -6.12 1.93 -6.61
C LEU A 70 -5.92 1.04 -7.84
N LEU A 71 -5.26 1.51 -8.89
CA LEU A 71 -4.93 0.68 -10.06
C LEU A 71 -4.03 -0.50 -9.68
N CYS A 72 -3.00 -0.28 -8.85
CA CYS A 72 -2.16 -1.34 -8.32
C CYS A 72 -2.97 -2.33 -7.46
N SER A 73 -3.94 -1.85 -6.68
CA SER A 73 -4.81 -2.72 -5.90
C SER A 73 -5.63 -3.67 -6.77
N LEU A 74 -6.20 -3.18 -7.86
CA LEU A 74 -6.94 -3.98 -8.84
C LEU A 74 -6.03 -5.02 -9.51
N PHE A 75 -4.80 -4.62 -9.85
CA PHE A 75 -3.80 -5.54 -10.38
C PHE A 75 -3.48 -6.68 -9.40
N PHE A 76 -3.21 -6.36 -8.12
CA PHE A 76 -2.96 -7.40 -7.11
C PHE A 76 -4.17 -8.29 -6.84
N MET A 77 -5.39 -7.74 -6.88
CA MET A 77 -6.62 -8.55 -6.80
C MET A 77 -6.73 -9.52 -7.99
N GLY A 78 -6.42 -9.06 -9.21
CA GLY A 78 -6.40 -9.88 -10.41
C GLY A 78 -5.38 -11.02 -10.33
N CYS A 79 -4.15 -10.73 -9.90
CA CYS A 79 -3.13 -11.75 -9.66
C CYS A 79 -3.59 -12.78 -8.61
N LYS A 80 -4.23 -12.32 -7.54
CA LYS A 80 -4.71 -13.21 -6.48
C LYS A 80 -5.88 -14.09 -6.93
N TRP A 81 -6.76 -13.55 -7.78
CA TRP A 81 -7.83 -14.33 -8.42
C TRP A 81 -7.27 -15.42 -9.34
N LEU A 82 -6.25 -15.10 -10.16
CA LEU A 82 -5.58 -16.09 -11.02
C LEU A 82 -4.89 -17.19 -10.20
N ASP A 83 -4.22 -16.84 -9.11
CA ASP A 83 -3.55 -17.81 -8.22
C ASP A 83 -4.55 -18.77 -7.54
N LEU A 84 -5.73 -18.28 -7.15
CA LEU A 84 -6.80 -19.12 -6.60
C LEU A 84 -7.41 -20.04 -7.66
N ASN A 85 -7.64 -19.55 -8.88
CA ASN A 85 -8.22 -20.34 -9.97
C ASN A 85 -7.26 -21.37 -10.56
N SER A 86 -5.94 -21.16 -10.45
CA SER A 86 -4.92 -22.12 -10.89
C SER A 86 -4.73 -23.29 -9.92
N LYS A 87 -5.21 -23.19 -8.68
CA LYS A 87 -5.06 -24.21 -7.63
C LYS A 87 -6.29 -25.12 -7.48
N ASN A 88 -7.39 -24.79 -8.15
CA ASN A 88 -8.58 -25.64 -8.30
C ASN A 88 -8.53 -26.40 -9.62
#